data_AF-A0A699YSC3-F1
#
_entry.id   AF-A0A699YSC3-F1
#
_cell.length_a   1.000
_cell.length_b   1.000
_cell.length_c   1.000
_cell.angle_alpha   90.00
_cell.angle_beta   90.00
_cell.angle_gamma   90.00
#
_symmetry.space_group_name_H-M   'P 1'
#
loop_
_entity.id
_entity.type
_entity.pdbx_description
1 polymer ?
#
loop_
_entity_poly.entity_id
_entity_poly.type
_entity_poly.pdbx_seq_one_letter_code
_entity_poly.pdbx_strand_id
1 'polypeptide(L)'
;MRFLDPRRPRRAKLTAEEQEERLLPYSDTLPLNAPSFVSYNKQVLGLRGLISTASRLESTTLLFSWGVDLQFTRLAPAKGFDSLDDDFNYGLLVVALVALGVASVFMHWYTKSAILKSKWQ
;
A
#
# COMPACT_ATOMS: atom_id res chain seq x y z
N MET A 1 15.14 -3.68 2.18
CA MET A 1 16.22 -2.98 2.91
C MET A 1 16.90 -1.96 1.99
N ARG A 2 16.26 -0.81 1.70
CA ARG A 2 16.79 0.17 0.72
C ARG A 2 17.91 1.06 1.25
N PHE A 3 17.95 1.30 2.56
CA PHE A 3 19.02 2.08 3.19
C PHE A 3 20.31 1.28 3.37
N LEU A 4 20.25 -0.05 3.32
CA LEU A 4 21.41 -0.93 3.46
C LEU A 4 21.71 -1.61 2.12
N ASP A 5 21.88 -0.80 1.06
CA ASP A 5 22.29 -1.28 -0.26
C ASP A 5 23.75 -0.81 -0.53
N PRO A 6 24.70 -1.71 -0.82
CA PRO A 6 26.09 -1.35 -1.10
C PRO A 6 26.28 -0.58 -2.41
N ARG A 7 25.31 -0.64 -3.33
CA ARG A 7 25.36 0.03 -4.64
C ARG A 7 24.97 1.51 -4.55
N ARG A 8 24.67 2.03 -3.37
CA ARG A 8 24.29 3.43 -3.16
C ARG A 8 25.44 4.37 -3.51
N PRO A 9 25.29 5.28 -4.49
CA PRO A 9 26.37 6.15 -4.91
C PRO A 9 26.66 7.21 -3.84
N ARG A 10 27.94 7.53 -3.63
CA ARG A 10 28.38 8.63 -2.74
C ARG A 10 28.09 10.03 -3.28
N ARG A 11 27.75 10.11 -4.56
CA ARG A 11 27.43 11.36 -5.26
C ARG A 11 25.98 11.74 -4.99
N ALA A 12 25.71 13.04 -4.83
CA ALA A 12 24.35 13.54 -4.60
C ALA A 12 23.45 13.45 -5.85
N LYS A 13 24.03 13.56 -7.05
CA LYS A 13 23.31 13.42 -8.32
C LYS A 13 23.39 11.98 -8.84
N LEU A 14 22.23 11.36 -9.00
CA LEU A 14 22.04 10.03 -9.56
C LEU A 14 22.16 10.07 -11.09
N THR A 15 22.66 9.00 -11.69
CA THR A 15 22.55 8.76 -13.13
C THR A 15 21.14 8.29 -13.50
N ALA A 16 20.81 8.31 -14.80
CA ALA A 16 19.49 7.86 -15.27
C ALA A 16 19.21 6.38 -14.89
N GLU A 17 20.21 5.52 -15.02
CA GLU A 17 20.13 4.10 -14.66
C GLU A 17 19.93 3.91 -13.14
N GLU A 18 20.68 4.64 -12.30
CA GLU A 18 20.56 4.57 -10.84
C GLU A 18 19.18 5.07 -10.37
N GLN A 19 18.60 6.05 -11.08
CA GLN A 19 17.26 6.58 -10.79
C GLN A 19 16.16 5.59 -11.20
N GLU A 20 16.33 4.85 -12.29
CA GLU A 20 15.40 3.80 -12.72
C GLU A 20 15.33 2.66 -11.69
N GLU A 21 16.46 2.27 -11.11
CA GLU A 21 16.54 1.32 -9.99
C GLU A 21 16.04 1.90 -8.65
N ARG A 22 15.68 3.19 -8.60
CA ARG A 22 15.25 3.92 -7.40
C ARG A 22 16.28 3.87 -6.26
N LEU A 23 17.57 3.88 -6.62
CA LEU A 23 18.66 3.96 -5.66
C LEU A 23 18.62 5.28 -4.92
N LEU A 24 18.99 5.23 -3.64
CA LEU A 24 19.09 6.39 -2.78
C LEU A 24 20.56 6.80 -2.68
N PRO A 25 20.90 8.10 -2.77
CA PRO A 25 22.26 8.56 -2.52
C PRO A 25 22.74 8.07 -1.15
N TYR A 26 24.01 7.69 -1.06
CA TYR A 26 24.60 7.24 0.19
C TYR A 26 24.54 8.36 1.24
N SER A 27 24.19 7.98 2.47
CA SER A 27 24.29 8.83 3.64
C SER A 27 24.98 8.03 4.73
N ASP A 28 25.85 8.70 5.47
CA ASP A 28 26.57 8.19 6.64
C ASP A 28 25.67 8.07 7.88
N THR A 29 24.50 8.70 7.86
CA THR A 29 23.52 8.64 8.94
C THR A 29 22.31 7.79 8.55
N LEU A 30 21.85 6.98 9.50
CA LEU A 30 20.58 6.25 9.38
C LEU A 30 19.48 7.06 10.08
N PRO A 31 18.51 7.62 9.34
CA PRO A 31 17.45 8.38 9.95
C PRO A 31 16.55 7.45 10.77
N LEU A 32 16.40 7.77 12.07
CA LEU A 32 15.46 7.09 12.94
C LEU A 32 14.10 7.79 12.84
N ASN A 33 13.15 7.13 12.19
CA ASN A 33 11.81 7.66 12.03
C ASN A 33 10.92 7.14 13.17
N ALA A 34 10.49 8.01 14.07
CA ALA A 34 9.59 7.62 15.17
C ALA A 34 8.31 6.89 14.68
N PRO A 35 7.68 7.26 13.55
CA PRO A 35 6.53 6.51 13.02
C PRO A 35 6.84 5.08 12.55
N SER A 36 8.11 4.73 12.34
CA SER A 36 8.52 3.36 12.01
C SER A 36 8.66 2.45 13.23
N PHE A 37 8.52 2.99 14.44
CA PHE A 37 8.55 2.19 15.66
C PHE A 37 7.28 1.37 15.80
N VAL A 38 7.45 0.06 15.67
CA VAL A 38 6.40 -0.94 15.77
C VAL A 38 5.67 -0.90 17.11
N SER A 39 6.39 -0.59 18.18
CA SER A 39 5.86 -0.53 19.53
C SER A 39 5.06 0.73 19.83
N TYR A 40 5.10 1.77 18.98
CA TYR A 40 4.53 3.09 19.25
C TYR A 40 4.89 3.60 20.66
N ASN A 41 3.95 3.54 21.61
CA ASN A 41 4.13 3.94 23.02
C ASN A 41 4.23 2.76 24.00
N LYS A 42 4.27 1.52 23.52
CA LYS A 42 4.32 0.28 24.30
C LYS A 42 5.71 -0.32 24.27
N GLN A 43 6.60 0.17 25.11
CA GLN A 43 7.96 -0.36 25.21
C GLN A 43 7.95 -1.74 25.89
N VAL A 44 8.61 -2.73 25.28
CA VAL A 44 8.88 -4.04 25.90
C VAL A 44 10.13 -3.90 26.76
N LEU A 45 9.97 -3.99 28.08
CA LEU A 45 11.11 -3.89 29.00
C LEU A 45 11.94 -5.17 28.95
N GLY A 46 13.28 -5.01 28.98
CA GLY A 46 14.21 -6.12 29.00
C GLY A 46 14.07 -7.07 27.81
N LEU A 47 13.93 -6.53 26.59
CA LEU A 47 13.79 -7.30 25.35
C LEU A 47 14.91 -8.37 25.24
N ARG A 48 14.52 -9.64 25.22
CA ARG A 48 15.43 -10.80 25.11
C ARG A 48 15.51 -11.33 23.70
N GLY A 49 14.42 -11.21 22.94
CA GLY A 49 14.36 -11.72 21.58
C GLY A 49 13.15 -11.26 20.80
N LEU A 50 13.25 -11.51 19.49
CA LEU A 50 12.27 -11.19 18.48
C LEU A 50 12.17 -12.40 17.56
N ILE A 51 10.96 -12.80 17.18
CA ILE A 51 10.71 -13.80 16.15
C ILE A 51 9.69 -13.25 15.18
N SER A 52 10.00 -13.35 13.89
CA SER A 52 9.07 -13.05 12.81
C SER A 52 8.68 -14.33 12.10
N THR A 53 7.41 -14.45 11.72
CA THR A 53 6.91 -15.53 10.89
C THR A 53 6.06 -14.99 9.74
N ALA A 54 5.99 -15.76 8.66
CA ALA A 54 5.12 -15.44 7.54
C ALA A 54 3.66 -15.49 7.99
N SER A 55 2.86 -14.56 7.49
CA SER A 55 1.41 -14.63 7.64
C SER A 55 0.78 -15.30 6.41
N ARG A 56 -0.55 -15.46 6.41
CA ARG A 56 -1.28 -15.92 5.20
C ARG A 56 -1.25 -14.89 4.06
N LEU A 57 -1.14 -13.61 4.40
CA LEU A 57 -1.02 -12.50 3.45
C LEU A 57 0.47 -12.26 3.17
N GLU A 58 0.85 -12.21 1.91
CA GLU A 58 2.23 -12.00 1.45
C GLU A 58 2.77 -10.63 1.89
N SER A 59 1.89 -9.63 1.94
CA SER A 59 2.29 -8.27 2.33
C SER A 59 2.53 -8.12 3.84
N THR A 60 2.13 -9.11 4.65
CA THR A 60 2.17 -9.00 6.12
C THR A 60 2.98 -10.11 6.80
N THR A 61 3.64 -9.75 7.89
CA THR A 61 4.40 -10.66 8.75
C THR A 61 3.95 -10.51 10.19
N LEU A 62 4.01 -11.61 10.95
CA LEU A 62 3.69 -11.61 12.38
C LEU A 62 5.00 -11.46 13.14
N LEU A 63 5.10 -10.43 13.98
CA LEU A 63 6.24 -10.19 14.85
C LEU A 63 5.83 -10.45 16.30
N PHE A 64 6.61 -11.29 16.98
CA PHE A 64 6.49 -11.53 18.40
C PHE A 64 7.79 -11.15 19.10
N SER A 65 7.69 -10.30 20.11
CA SER A 65 8.79 -9.83 20.95
C SER A 65 8.56 -10.30 22.39
N TRP A 66 9.64 -10.75 23.04
CA TRP A 66 9.56 -11.18 24.45
C TRP A 66 10.72 -10.62 25.27
N GLY A 67 10.42 -10.30 26.53
CA GLY A 67 11.34 -9.79 27.53
C GLY A 67 10.78 -9.99 28.94
N VAL A 68 10.65 -8.90 29.70
CA VAL A 68 9.78 -8.84 30.88
C VAL A 68 8.31 -8.87 30.45
N ASP A 69 8.00 -8.15 29.37
CA ASP A 69 6.68 -8.09 28.75
C ASP A 69 6.65 -8.93 27.47
N LEU A 70 5.43 -9.28 27.04
CA LEU A 70 5.16 -9.97 25.79
C LEU A 70 4.42 -9.01 24.85
N GLN A 71 4.88 -8.90 23.61
CA GLN A 71 4.19 -8.11 22.60
C GLN A 71 4.08 -8.89 21.29
N PHE A 72 2.90 -8.82 20.70
CA PHE A 72 2.58 -9.41 19.41
C PHE A 72 1.99 -8.35 18.51
N THR A 73 2.43 -8.30 17.25
CA THR A 73 1.96 -7.32 16.28
C THR A 73 2.10 -7.84 14.86
N ARG A 74 1.24 -7.35 13.97
CA ARG A 74 1.33 -7.62 12.54
C ARG A 74 1.98 -6.43 11.86
N LEU A 75 2.96 -6.69 11.00
CA LEU A 75 3.68 -5.68 10.24
C LEU A 75 3.41 -5.85 8.76
N ALA A 76 3.31 -4.72 8.05
CA ALA A 76 3.18 -4.66 6.60
C ALA A 76 4.27 -3.76 6.00
N PRO A 77 5.50 -4.28 5.80
CA PRO A 77 6.65 -3.45 5.39
C PRO A 77 6.47 -2.74 4.04
N ALA A 78 5.68 -3.32 3.13
CA ALA A 78 5.43 -2.81 1.79
C ALA A 78 4.07 -2.13 1.63
N LYS A 79 3.37 -1.84 2.75
CA LYS A 79 1.92 -1.57 2.77
C LYS A 79 1.12 -2.80 2.30
N GLY A 80 -0.11 -2.97 2.80
CA GLY A 80 -0.92 -4.16 2.59
C GLY A 80 -1.45 -4.32 1.15
N PHE A 81 -0.59 -4.59 0.17
CA PHE A 81 -0.97 -4.60 -1.27
C PHE A 81 -1.92 -5.73 -1.67
N ASP A 82 -1.99 -6.80 -0.86
CA ASP A 82 -2.86 -7.96 -1.06
C ASP A 82 -4.15 -7.87 -0.23
N SER A 83 -4.41 -6.72 0.38
CA SER A 83 -5.65 -6.39 1.08
C SER A 83 -6.22 -5.09 0.55
N LEU A 84 -7.54 -4.94 0.60
CA LEU A 84 -8.16 -3.65 0.34
C LEU A 84 -7.89 -2.74 1.55
N ASP A 85 -7.55 -1.48 1.29
CA ASP A 85 -7.32 -0.48 2.34
C ASP A 85 -8.61 -0.31 3.18
N ASP A 86 -8.46 -0.19 4.50
CA ASP A 86 -9.61 0.00 5.41
C ASP A 86 -10.38 1.30 5.10
N ASP A 87 -9.70 2.30 4.54
CA ASP A 87 -10.26 3.59 4.14
C ASP A 87 -10.88 3.58 2.72
N PHE A 88 -11.02 2.42 2.09
CA PHE A 88 -11.59 2.33 0.74
C PHE A 88 -13.07 2.75 0.72
N ASN A 89 -13.41 3.71 -0.15
CA ASN A 89 -14.78 4.23 -0.23
C ASN A 89 -15.69 3.34 -1.09
N TYR A 90 -16.21 2.28 -0.47
CA TYR A 90 -17.20 1.39 -1.10
C TYR A 90 -18.48 2.12 -1.53
N GLY A 91 -18.89 3.17 -0.80
CA GLY A 91 -20.08 3.95 -1.13
C GLY A 91 -19.96 4.64 -2.48
N LEU A 92 -18.84 5.31 -2.73
CA LEU A 92 -18.55 5.95 -4.02
C LEU A 92 -18.50 4.94 -5.16
N LEU A 93 -17.87 3.78 -4.93
CA LEU A 93 -17.81 2.70 -5.91
C LEU A 93 -19.23 2.25 -6.32
N VAL A 94 -20.10 1.99 -5.35
CA VAL A 94 -21.48 1.56 -5.61
C VAL A 94 -22.26 2.65 -6.35
N VAL A 95 -22.15 3.91 -5.93
CA VAL A 95 -22.81 5.04 -6.60
C VAL A 95 -22.35 5.16 -8.05
N ALA A 96 -21.05 5.06 -8.32
CA ALA A 96 -20.51 5.11 -9.68
C ALA A 96 -21.05 3.97 -10.55
N LEU A 97 -21.11 2.74 -10.03
CA LEU A 97 -21.68 1.59 -10.74
C LEU A 97 -23.16 1.78 -11.05
N VAL A 98 -23.95 2.27 -10.10
CA VAL A 98 -25.38 2.56 -10.31
C VAL A 98 -25.57 3.67 -11.34
N ALA A 99 -24.82 4.77 -11.24
CA ALA A 99 -24.89 5.87 -12.18
C ALA A 99 -24.57 5.42 -13.62
N LEU A 100 -23.52 4.63 -13.79
CA LEU A 100 -23.16 4.03 -15.09
C LEU A 100 -24.26 3.08 -15.60
N GLY A 101 -24.84 2.26 -14.72
CA GLY A 101 -25.94 1.36 -15.07
C GLY A 101 -27.18 2.12 -15.57
N VAL A 102 -27.61 3.15 -14.85
CA VAL A 102 -28.75 3.99 -15.23
C VAL A 102 -28.48 4.72 -16.54
N ALA A 103 -27.28 5.31 -16.68
CA ALA A 103 -26.88 6.00 -17.90
C ALA A 103 -26.90 5.06 -19.12
N SER A 104 -26.42 3.83 -18.97
CA SER A 104 -26.42 2.81 -20.03
C SER A 104 -27.85 2.43 -20.46
N VAL A 105 -28.75 2.17 -19.50
CA VAL A 105 -30.16 1.84 -19.80
C VAL A 105 -30.86 3.01 -20.50
N PHE A 106 -30.65 4.22 -19.99
CA PHE A 106 -31.21 5.43 -20.58
C PHE A 106 -30.72 5.64 -22.02
N MET A 107 -29.41 5.49 -22.24
CA MET A 107 -28.81 5.64 -23.57
C MET A 107 -29.33 4.57 -24.55
N HIS A 108 -29.50 3.33 -24.09
CA HIS A 108 -30.08 2.26 -24.91
C HIS A 108 -31.53 2.54 -25.31
N TRP A 109 -32.34 3.02 -24.37
CA TRP A 109 -33.72 3.43 -24.65
C TRP A 109 -33.79 4.61 -25.62
N TYR A 110 -32.93 5.61 -25.41
CA TYR A 110 -32.86 6.81 -26.26
C TYR A 110 -32.43 6.46 -27.69
N THR A 111 -31.38 5.67 -27.85
CA THR A 111 -30.89 5.23 -29.18
C THR A 111 -31.91 4.36 -29.91
N LYS A 112 -32.59 3.43 -29.24
CA LYS A 112 -33.70 2.66 -29.85
C LYS A 112 -34.79 3.58 -30.39
N SER A 113 -35.17 4.58 -29.61
CA SER A 113 -36.21 5.55 -29.99
C SER A 113 -35.75 6.45 -31.15
N ALA A 114 -34.47 6.86 -31.16
CA ALA A 114 -33.87 7.66 -32.21
C ALA A 114 -33.73 6.88 -33.54
N ILE A 115 -33.29 5.61 -33.48
CA ILE A 115 -33.19 4.72 -34.65
C ILE A 115 -34.56 4.42 -35.24
N LEU A 116 -35.60 4.26 -34.40
CA LEU A 116 -36.96 4.12 -34.92
C LEU A 116 -37.33 5.36 -35.72
N LYS A 117 -37.20 6.56 -35.14
CA LYS A 117 -37.55 7.83 -35.83
C LYS A 117 -36.81 8.03 -37.15
N SER A 118 -35.52 7.68 -37.24
CA SER A 118 -34.76 7.83 -38.48
C SER A 118 -35.15 6.84 -39.58
N LYS A 119 -35.78 5.70 -39.24
CA LYS A 119 -36.24 4.70 -40.22
C LYS A 119 -37.64 4.99 -40.79
N TRP A 120 -38.39 5.88 -40.17
CA TRP A 120 -39.74 6.30 -40.61
C TRP A 120 -39.72 7.62 -41.40
N GLN A 121 -38.52 8.14 -41.71
CA GLN A 121 -38.30 9.14 -42.76
C GLN A 121 -37.81 8.44 -44.02
#